data_AF-A0A352MCD1-F1
#
_entry.id   AF-A0A352MCD1-F1
#
_cell.length_a   1.000
_cell.length_b   1.000
_cell.length_c   1.000
_cell.angle_alpha   90.00
_cell.angle_beta   90.00
_cell.angle_gamma   90.00
#
_symmetry.space_group_name_H-M   'P 1'
#
loop_
_entity.id
_entity.type
_entity.pdbx_description
1 polymer ?
#
loop_
_entity_poly.entity_id
_entity_poly.type
_entity_poly.pdbx_seq_one_letter_code
_entity_poly.pdbx_strand_id
1 'polypeptide(L)'
;MRIRKQVTAIAEKYIMGQLTDSKKTVLKDGTIVFSTELKKYMIDPAKIFTGLIDDDQNIDAIVTLPTYDKQFQTVSEQLVILKADNEFKLAASFESDMRIISLKDRIITADVPEHSRSTPLFDCPSCWEVVKFQYRMGELVKAQ
;
A
#
# COMPACT_ATOMS: atom_id res chain seq x y z
N MET A 1 4.76 13.90 11.19
CA MET A 1 5.31 14.51 9.95
C MET A 1 6.63 13.85 9.48
N ARG A 2 7.58 13.49 10.38
CA ARG A 2 8.86 12.85 10.01
C ARG A 2 8.74 11.42 9.47
N ILE A 3 7.93 10.57 10.12
CA ILE A 3 7.72 9.17 9.72
C ILE A 3 7.18 9.05 8.30
N ARG A 4 6.09 9.77 7.99
CA ARG A 4 5.48 9.76 6.65
C ARG A 4 6.49 10.11 5.55
N LYS A 5 7.39 11.08 5.78
CA LYS A 5 8.46 11.41 4.81
C LYS A 5 9.44 10.26 4.59
N GLN A 6 9.84 9.55 5.65
CA GLN A 6 10.73 8.39 5.55
C GLN A 6 10.04 7.23 4.83
N VAL A 7 8.79 6.94 5.20
CA VAL A 7 7.95 5.92 4.56
C VAL A 7 7.74 6.22 3.07
N THR A 8 7.42 7.47 2.72
CA THR A 8 7.34 7.92 1.32
C THR A 8 8.66 7.69 0.60
N ALA A 9 9.81 8.00 1.19
CA ALA A 9 11.11 7.75 0.56
C ALA A 9 11.38 6.26 0.30
N ILE A 10 10.96 5.36 1.18
CA ILE A 10 11.03 3.91 0.95
C ILE A 10 10.12 3.50 -0.21
N ALA A 11 8.88 4.00 -0.25
CA ALA A 11 7.96 3.74 -1.36
C ALA A 11 8.48 4.29 -2.70
N GLU A 12 9.06 5.49 -2.72
CA GLU A 12 9.72 6.05 -3.91
C GLU A 12 10.88 5.17 -4.38
N LYS A 13 11.76 4.75 -3.46
CA LYS A 13 12.89 3.86 -3.77
C LYS A 13 12.40 2.54 -4.36
N TYR A 14 11.34 1.97 -3.80
CA TYR A 14 10.73 0.76 -4.32
C TYR A 14 10.21 0.95 -5.75
N ILE A 15 9.43 2.01 -6.01
CA ILE A 15 8.88 2.31 -7.35
C ILE A 15 10.00 2.55 -8.37
N MET A 16 11.06 3.27 -7.99
CA MET A 16 12.23 3.49 -8.85
C MET A 16 12.97 2.19 -9.19
N GLY A 17 12.84 1.15 -8.36
CA GLY A 17 13.32 -0.20 -8.69
C GLY A 17 12.42 -0.94 -9.69
N GLN A 18 11.14 -0.59 -9.77
CA GLN A 18 10.16 -1.20 -10.68
C GLN A 18 10.11 -0.53 -12.06
N LEU A 19 10.49 0.74 -12.15
CA LEU A 19 10.42 1.52 -13.39
C LEU A 19 11.80 2.00 -13.84
N THR A 20 12.12 1.77 -15.11
CA THR A 20 13.27 2.40 -15.78
C THR A 20 12.83 3.72 -16.42
N ASP A 21 13.67 4.77 -16.30
CA ASP A 21 13.48 6.10 -16.92
C ASP A 21 12.12 6.77 -16.64
N SER A 22 11.56 6.53 -15.44
CA SER A 22 10.29 7.12 -15.06
C SER A 22 10.37 8.63 -14.81
N LYS A 23 9.29 9.34 -15.16
CA LYS A 23 9.09 10.73 -14.78
C LYS A 23 8.41 10.82 -13.42
N LYS A 24 9.02 11.54 -12.48
CA LYS A 24 8.41 11.90 -11.19
C LYS A 24 7.67 13.23 -11.31
N THR A 25 6.42 13.27 -10.86
CA THR A 25 5.59 14.49 -10.77
C THR A 25 4.95 14.57 -9.38
N VAL A 26 4.92 15.75 -8.77
CA VAL A 26 4.22 15.99 -7.49
C VAL A 26 2.99 16.84 -7.76
N LEU A 27 1.83 16.36 -7.35
CA LEU A 27 0.54 17.04 -7.50
C LEU A 27 0.30 18.01 -6.33
N LYS A 28 -0.69 18.90 -6.48
CA LYS A 28 -1.01 19.95 -5.48
C LYS A 28 -1.43 19.41 -4.12
N ASP A 29 -2.03 18.23 -4.09
CA ASP A 29 -2.45 17.51 -2.89
C ASP A 29 -1.30 16.73 -2.21
N GLY A 30 -0.09 16.79 -2.76
CA GLY A 30 1.08 16.06 -2.29
C GLY A 30 1.17 14.63 -2.83
N THR A 31 0.25 14.20 -3.68
CA THR A 31 0.35 12.90 -4.37
C THR A 31 1.55 12.91 -5.30
N ILE A 32 2.38 11.86 -5.20
CA ILE A 32 3.58 11.70 -6.02
C ILE A 32 3.30 10.64 -7.07
N VAL A 33 3.50 10.99 -8.33
CA VAL A 33 3.26 10.12 -9.48
C VAL A 33 4.59 9.79 -10.13
N PHE A 34 4.84 8.50 -10.36
CA PHE A 34 5.93 8.01 -11.19
C PHE A 34 5.32 7.35 -12.42
N SER A 35 5.72 7.76 -13.61
CA SER A 35 5.12 7.25 -14.85
C SER A 35 6.14 7.07 -15.97
N THR A 36 5.95 6.00 -16.74
CA THR A 36 6.48 5.81 -18.09
C THR A 36 5.32 5.90 -19.09
N GLU A 37 5.56 5.62 -20.37
CA GLU A 37 4.47 5.52 -21.37
C GLU A 37 3.47 4.39 -21.07
N LEU A 38 3.93 3.33 -20.39
CA LEU A 38 3.15 2.11 -20.18
C LEU A 38 2.74 1.89 -18.73
N LYS A 39 3.54 2.30 -17.75
CA LYS A 39 3.26 2.03 -16.34
C LYS A 39 3.24 3.29 -15.51
N LYS A 40 2.36 3.33 -14.52
CA LYS A 40 2.28 4.42 -13.56
C LYS A 40 2.04 3.90 -12.15
N TYR A 41 2.76 4.46 -11.19
CA TYR A 41 2.58 4.27 -9.76
C TYR A 41 2.22 5.61 -9.11
N MET A 42 1.43 5.54 -8.04
CA MET A 42 1.06 6.72 -7.26
C MET A 42 1.33 6.48 -5.77
N ILE A 43 1.96 7.45 -5.12
CA ILE A 43 2.02 7.54 -3.66
C ILE A 43 1.05 8.63 -3.24
N ASP A 44 -0.10 8.21 -2.72
CA ASP A 44 -1.09 9.11 -2.15
C ASP A 44 -0.87 9.18 -0.61
N PRO A 45 -0.54 10.36 -0.05
CA PRO A 45 -0.37 10.51 1.39
C PRO A 45 -1.58 10.03 2.21
N ALA A 46 -2.80 10.14 1.68
CA ALA A 46 -4.00 9.65 2.37
C ALA A 46 -4.03 8.12 2.50
N LYS A 47 -3.30 7.39 1.65
CA LYS A 47 -3.18 5.92 1.66
C LYS A 47 -1.92 5.41 2.35
N ILE A 48 -1.30 6.24 3.18
CA ILE A 48 -0.23 5.86 4.10
C ILE A 48 -0.83 5.76 5.49
N PHE A 49 -0.89 4.54 6.01
CA PHE A 49 -1.36 4.25 7.36
C PHE A 49 -0.16 3.92 8.23
N THR A 50 -0.08 4.56 9.40
CA THR A 50 1.04 4.37 10.35
C THR A 50 0.51 3.88 11.68
N GLY A 51 1.21 2.93 12.29
CA GLY A 51 0.82 2.30 13.55
C GLY A 51 1.73 1.11 13.82
N LEU A 52 1.49 0.40 14.93
CA LEU A 52 2.21 -0.83 15.22
C LEU A 52 1.74 -1.92 14.24
N ILE A 53 2.64 -2.64 13.58
CA ILE A 53 2.27 -3.73 12.65
C ILE A 53 2.77 -5.10 13.13
N ASP A 54 4.03 -5.20 13.54
CA ASP A 54 4.61 -6.46 14.03
C ASP A 54 4.45 -6.60 15.55
N ASP A 55 5.33 -7.32 16.25
CA ASP A 55 5.27 -7.52 17.71
C ASP A 55 6.11 -6.49 18.51
N ASP A 56 6.84 -5.61 17.85
CA ASP A 56 7.71 -4.64 18.50
C ASP A 56 6.94 -3.37 18.96
N GLN A 57 7.63 -2.33 19.42
CA GLN A 57 6.99 -1.08 19.88
C GLN A 57 7.29 0.11 18.96
N ASN A 58 7.82 -0.15 17.76
CA ASN A 58 8.09 0.86 16.76
C ASN A 58 6.84 1.16 15.93
N ILE A 59 6.71 2.42 15.54
CA ILE A 59 5.65 2.83 14.61
C ILE A 59 6.10 2.47 13.20
N ASP A 60 5.34 1.58 12.58
CA ASP A 60 5.49 1.09 11.22
C ASP A 60 4.52 1.79 10.25
N ALA A 61 4.50 1.32 9.01
CA ALA A 61 3.53 1.76 8.02
C ALA A 61 3.10 0.68 7.04
N ILE A 62 1.86 0.79 6.57
CA ILE A 62 1.37 0.15 5.37
C ILE A 62 0.99 1.22 4.33
N VAL A 63 1.43 1.01 3.09
CA VAL A 63 1.23 1.95 1.98
C VAL A 63 0.55 1.23 0.84
N THR A 64 -0.58 1.76 0.38
CA THR A 64 -1.19 1.32 -0.88
C THR A 64 -0.65 2.15 -2.03
N LEU A 65 -0.12 1.48 -3.05
CA LEU A 65 0.32 2.06 -4.31
C LEU A 65 -0.67 1.71 -5.42
N PRO A 66 -1.55 2.65 -5.82
CA PRO A 66 -2.31 2.50 -7.05
C PRO A 66 -1.37 2.35 -8.24
N THR A 67 -1.58 1.28 -9.00
CA THR A 67 -0.82 0.94 -10.22
C THR A 67 -1.73 1.08 -11.44
N TYR A 68 -1.13 1.44 -12.58
CA TYR A 68 -1.84 1.56 -13.84
C TYR A 68 -0.98 0.99 -14.97
N ASP A 69 -1.64 0.28 -15.88
CA ASP A 69 -1.14 -0.03 -17.22
C ASP A 69 -1.83 0.89 -18.22
N LYS A 70 -1.05 1.78 -18.83
CA LYS A 70 -1.48 2.94 -19.61
C LYS A 70 -2.48 3.78 -18.81
N GLN A 71 -3.77 3.70 -19.16
CA GLN A 71 -4.86 4.47 -18.56
C GLN A 71 -5.73 3.62 -17.62
N PHE A 72 -5.50 2.31 -17.54
CA PHE A 72 -6.33 1.38 -16.78
C PHE A 72 -5.70 1.06 -15.43
N GLN A 73 -6.47 1.22 -14.36
CA GLN A 73 -5.99 0.87 -13.03
C GLN A 73 -5.88 -0.65 -12.89
N THR A 74 -4.69 -1.12 -12.54
CA THR A 74 -4.39 -2.53 -12.28
C THR A 74 -4.51 -2.84 -10.79
N VAL A 75 -4.18 -4.08 -10.40
CA VAL A 75 -4.17 -4.50 -9.00
C VAL A 75 -3.14 -3.64 -8.25
N SER A 76 -3.56 -3.01 -7.16
CA SER A 76 -2.68 -2.13 -6.39
C SER A 76 -1.61 -2.95 -5.68
N GLU A 77 -0.43 -2.36 -5.50
CA GLU A 77 0.61 -2.97 -4.68
C GLU A 77 0.53 -2.42 -3.25
N GLN A 78 0.78 -3.30 -2.28
CA GLN A 78 0.69 -3.01 -0.87
C GLN A 78 2.09 -3.19 -0.29
N LEU A 79 2.63 -2.15 0.33
CA LEU A 79 3.95 -2.17 0.95
C LEU A 79 3.82 -2.20 2.47
N VAL A 80 4.40 -3.20 3.10
CA VAL A 80 4.59 -3.25 4.55
C VAL A 80 5.99 -2.75 4.86
N ILE A 81 6.08 -1.65 5.60
CA ILE A 81 7.32 -0.98 5.92
C ILE A 81 7.46 -0.99 7.44
N LEU A 82 8.44 -1.75 7.92
CA LEU A 82 8.72 -1.89 9.35
C LEU A 82 9.88 -1.01 9.76
N LYS A 83 9.84 -0.53 10.98
CA LYS A 83 10.94 0.24 11.57
C LYS A 83 11.79 -0.69 12.43
N ALA A 84 12.95 -1.06 11.91
CA ALA A 84 13.98 -1.74 12.68
C ALA A 84 15.02 -0.70 13.16
N ASP A 85 15.26 -0.66 14.47
CA ASP A 85 16.12 0.35 15.11
C ASP A 85 15.69 1.79 14.77
N ASN A 86 16.54 2.52 14.04
CA ASN A 86 16.30 3.90 13.60
C ASN A 86 16.04 4.01 12.09
N GLU A 87 15.83 2.89 11.39
CA GLU A 87 15.63 2.86 9.95
C GLU A 87 14.32 2.18 9.56
N PHE A 88 13.64 2.77 8.58
CA PHE A 88 12.50 2.13 7.93
C PHE A 88 13.00 1.24 6.80
N LYS A 89 12.48 0.02 6.74
CA LYS A 89 12.81 -0.97 5.70
C LYS A 89 11.53 -1.56 5.13
N LEU A 90 11.56 -1.83 3.82
CA LEU A 90 10.50 -2.59 3.18
C LEU A 90 10.58 -4.04 3.66
N ALA A 91 9.56 -4.49 4.37
CA ALA A 91 9.48 -5.86 4.90
C ALA A 91 8.77 -6.79 3.90
N ALA A 92 7.72 -6.30 3.25
CA ALA A 92 6.98 -7.06 2.24
C ALA A 92 6.35 -6.13 1.19
N SER A 93 6.18 -6.65 -0.02
CA SER A 93 5.36 -6.06 -1.07
C SER A 93 4.50 -7.14 -1.72
N PHE A 94 3.21 -6.89 -1.91
CA PHE A 94 2.31 -7.84 -2.57
C PHE A 94 1.17 -7.11 -3.30
N GLU A 95 0.65 -7.73 -4.35
CA GLU A 95 -0.50 -7.24 -5.09
C GLU A 95 -1.80 -7.58 -4.35
N SER A 96 -2.68 -6.61 -4.15
CA SER A 96 -4.01 -6.84 -3.62
C SER A 96 -4.97 -5.69 -3.97
N ASP A 97 -6.20 -6.06 -4.30
CA ASP A 97 -7.31 -5.14 -4.52
C ASP A 97 -7.96 -4.61 -3.24
N MET A 98 -7.43 -5.02 -2.08
CA MET A 98 -7.90 -4.53 -0.80
C MET A 98 -7.73 -3.01 -0.66
N ARG A 99 -8.68 -2.39 0.04
CA ARG A 99 -8.63 -0.99 0.44
C ARG A 99 -8.40 -0.92 1.93
N ILE A 100 -7.21 -0.51 2.35
CA ILE A 100 -6.93 -0.31 3.77
C ILE A 100 -7.81 0.83 4.31
N ILE A 101 -8.54 0.54 5.37
CA ILE A 101 -9.43 1.48 6.07
C ILE A 101 -8.71 2.06 7.28
N SER A 102 -8.02 1.21 8.05
CA SER A 102 -7.30 1.63 9.25
C SER A 102 -6.22 0.66 9.68
N LEU A 103 -5.29 1.18 10.49
CA LEU A 103 -4.27 0.43 11.21
C LEU A 103 -4.33 0.87 12.69
N LYS A 104 -4.82 -0.01 13.57
CA LYS A 104 -4.97 0.24 15.01
C LYS A 104 -4.73 -1.03 15.79
N ASP A 105 -4.05 -0.93 16.93
CA ASP A 105 -3.80 -2.08 17.82
C ASP A 105 -3.23 -3.31 17.11
N ARG A 106 -2.32 -3.10 16.15
CA ARG A 106 -1.70 -4.15 15.29
C ARG A 106 -2.67 -4.85 14.34
N ILE A 107 -3.90 -4.34 14.22
CA ILE A 107 -4.90 -4.81 13.28
C ILE A 107 -4.98 -3.88 12.08
N ILE A 108 -4.76 -4.44 10.90
CA ILE A 108 -5.01 -3.81 9.62
C ILE A 108 -6.43 -4.16 9.21
N THR A 109 -7.32 -3.18 9.18
CA THR A 109 -8.70 -3.36 8.68
C THR A 109 -8.78 -2.90 7.24
N ALA A 110 -9.31 -3.74 6.36
CA ALA A 110 -9.43 -3.44 4.94
C ALA A 110 -10.77 -3.93 4.36
N ASP A 111 -11.30 -3.21 3.38
CA ASP A 111 -12.33 -3.76 2.51
C ASP A 111 -11.66 -4.65 1.46
N VAL A 112 -12.13 -5.88 1.30
CA VAL A 112 -11.60 -6.86 0.35
C VAL A 112 -12.72 -7.28 -0.61
N PRO A 113 -12.51 -7.23 -1.93
CA PRO A 113 -13.52 -7.68 -2.87
C PRO A 113 -13.75 -9.19 -2.74
N GLU A 114 -15.01 -9.61 -2.67
CA GLU A 114 -15.39 -11.04 -2.59
C GLU A 114 -15.20 -11.77 -3.92
N HIS A 115 -15.12 -11.03 -5.02
CA HIS A 115 -14.99 -11.55 -6.37
C HIS A 115 -13.72 -11.05 -7.06
N SER A 116 -13.21 -11.82 -8.02
CA SER A 116 -12.05 -11.41 -8.82
C SER A 116 -12.41 -10.35 -9.85
N ARG A 117 -11.41 -9.56 -10.27
CA ARG A 117 -11.49 -8.56 -11.35
C ARG A 117 -12.05 -9.07 -12.68
N SER A 118 -11.97 -10.38 -12.92
CA SER A 118 -12.50 -11.02 -14.13
C SER A 118 -14.02 -11.19 -14.14
N THR A 119 -14.70 -10.84 -13.04
CA THR A 119 -16.15 -10.98 -12.92
C THR A 119 -16.85 -9.62 -12.98
N PRO A 120 -18.10 -9.54 -13.49
CA PRO A 120 -18.90 -8.33 -13.44
C PRO A 120 -19.21 -7.84 -12.01
N LEU A 121 -19.00 -8.69 -11.01
CA LEU A 121 -19.28 -8.40 -9.60
C LEU A 121 -18.09 -7.81 -8.84
N PHE A 122 -16.91 -7.63 -9.47
CA PHE A 122 -15.76 -7.02 -8.80
C PHE A 122 -16.05 -5.63 -8.24
N ASP A 123 -16.72 -4.78 -9.02
CA ASP A 123 -17.06 -3.41 -8.65
C ASP A 123 -18.42 -3.30 -7.93
N CYS A 124 -19.04 -4.42 -7.56
CA CYS A 124 -20.28 -4.44 -6.79
C CYS A 124 -20.02 -3.87 -5.38
N PRO A 125 -20.59 -2.70 -5.01
CA PRO A 125 -20.28 -2.08 -3.72
C PRO A 125 -20.71 -2.91 -2.49
N SER A 126 -21.70 -3.78 -2.65
CA SER A 126 -22.17 -4.69 -1.60
C SER A 126 -21.42 -6.02 -1.54
N CYS A 127 -20.49 -6.26 -2.48
CA CYS A 127 -19.74 -7.52 -2.61
C CYS A 127 -18.29 -7.34 -2.11
N TRP A 128 -18.11 -6.50 -1.09
CA TRP A 128 -16.84 -6.24 -0.42
C TRP A 128 -17.00 -6.61 1.05
N GLU A 129 -16.11 -7.44 1.56
CA GLU A 129 -16.08 -7.84 2.96
C GLU A 129 -15.08 -6.96 3.75
N VAL A 130 -15.46 -6.55 4.95
CA VAL A 130 -14.53 -5.93 5.90
C VAL A 130 -13.72 -7.03 6.57
N VAL A 131 -12.43 -7.09 6.27
CA VAL A 131 -11.51 -8.09 6.81
C VAL A 131 -10.51 -7.42 7.75
N LYS A 132 -10.25 -8.07 8.87
CA LYS A 132 -9.18 -7.71 9.81
C LYS A 132 -7.98 -8.61 9.58
N PHE A 133 -6.80 -8.02 9.51
CA PHE A 133 -5.54 -8.73 9.31
C PHE A 133 -4.56 -8.41 10.44
N GLN A 134 -3.70 -9.38 10.75
CA GLN A 134 -2.47 -9.18 11.52
C GLN A 134 -1.28 -9.51 10.63
N TYR A 135 -0.16 -8.80 10.82
CA TYR A 135 1.07 -9.15 10.15
C TYR A 135 1.86 -10.11 11.04
N ARG A 136 2.02 -11.36 10.59
CA ARG A 136 2.74 -12.41 11.33
C ARG A 136 3.69 -13.13 10.40
N MET A 137 4.94 -13.31 10.85
CA MET A 137 5.97 -14.07 10.12
C MET A 137 6.17 -13.61 8.66
N GLY A 138 6.01 -12.32 8.38
CA GLY A 138 6.19 -11.77 7.03
C GLY A 138 4.92 -11.73 6.16
N GLU A 139 3.78 -12.17 6.69
CA GLU A 139 2.54 -12.29 5.92
C GLU A 139 1.35 -11.62 6.64
N LEU A 140 0.37 -11.16 5.86
CA LEU A 140 -0.93 -10.76 6.42
C LEU A 140 -1.83 -11.98 6.58
N VAL A 141 -2.19 -12.28 7.82
CA VAL A 141 -3.12 -13.36 8.17
C VAL A 141 -4.43 -12.77 8.66
N LYS A 142 -5.57 -13.36 8.26
CA LYS A 142 -6.89 -12.94 8.77
C LYS A 142 -6.89 -13.07 10.31
N ALA A 143 -7.23 -11.98 11.00
CA ALA A 143 -7.40 -11.95 12.44
C ALA A 143 -8.76 -12.54 12.82
N GLN A 144 -8.80 -13.31 13.91
CA GLN A 144 -10.04 -13.83 14.49
C GLN A 144 -10.79 -12.75 15.28
#